data_AF-A0A382SQA8-F1
#
_entry.id   AF-A0A382SQA8-F1
#
_cell.length_a   1.000
_cell.length_b   1.000
_cell.length_c   1.000
_cell.angle_alpha   90.00
_cell.angle_beta   90.00
_cell.angle_gamma   90.00
#
_symmetry.space_group_name_H-M   'P 1'
#
loop_
_entity.id
_entity.type
_entity.pdbx_description
1 polymer ?
#
loop_
_entity_poly.entity_id
_entity_poly.type
_entity_poly.pdbx_seq_one_letter_code
_entity_poly.pdbx_strand_id
1 'polypeptide(L)'
;EGLASGDFDVLVIGGGISGAAVARDAARRGFRTALIEAVDFAYGTSSRSSRLVHGGLRYLENFEFDLVFEASQERRTLLRIAPHLVRPLEFTFPIFEDGRVGKRKLDAGMWLYDALSFFRNIERHQMFEPKELIEREPGIRSKGLLGGARYFDAQVDDARLVMMTVIAALESGAIVTNRAEVCAIDSSDWPGHRVVVADREGEGKFDVDTLAIVNATGAWAEQTLIRAEAKPTVRITPSRGTHIHVKRDRVGHDGAFIFEAPQDGRIMFVLPWREDLTLIGTTDEFYDGKPEDVAATPTEIAYLLEAPN
;
A
#
# COMPACT_ATOMS: atom_id res chain seq x y z
N GLU A 1 -6.09 27.08 -15.08
CA GLU A 1 -6.89 27.45 -16.28
C GLU A 1 -7.68 26.27 -16.84
N GLY A 2 -7.06 25.17 -17.27
CA GLY A 2 -7.79 24.03 -17.88
C GLY A 2 -8.87 23.34 -17.02
N LEU A 3 -8.78 23.39 -15.69
CA LEU A 3 -9.82 22.88 -14.78
C LEU A 3 -11.05 23.78 -14.67
N ALA A 4 -10.85 25.11 -14.66
CA ALA A 4 -11.92 26.08 -14.42
C ALA A 4 -12.75 26.38 -15.68
N SER A 5 -12.27 25.96 -16.86
CA SER A 5 -12.92 26.20 -18.15
C SER A 5 -13.40 24.93 -18.86
N GLY A 6 -13.25 23.76 -18.22
CA GLY A 6 -13.52 22.47 -18.84
C GLY A 6 -14.73 21.77 -18.24
N ASP A 7 -15.60 21.21 -19.09
CA ASP A 7 -16.57 20.20 -18.67
C ASP A 7 -15.89 18.84 -18.66
N PHE A 8 -16.04 18.09 -17.56
CA PHE A 8 -15.47 16.75 -17.40
C PHE A 8 -16.55 15.67 -17.44
N ASP A 9 -16.17 14.49 -17.93
CA ASP A 9 -17.02 13.32 -17.81
C ASP A 9 -16.80 12.66 -16.44
N VAL A 10 -15.56 12.71 -15.93
CA VAL A 10 -15.18 12.15 -14.62
C VAL A 10 -14.23 13.11 -13.89
N LEU A 11 -14.61 13.49 -12.67
CA LEU A 11 -13.73 14.14 -11.71
C LEU A 11 -13.31 13.12 -10.64
N VAL A 12 -12.00 12.90 -10.50
CA VAL A 12 -11.42 12.06 -9.45
C VAL A 12 -10.87 12.94 -8.34
N ILE A 13 -11.31 12.69 -7.10
CA ILE A 13 -10.87 13.40 -5.91
C ILE A 13 -9.92 12.51 -5.13
N GLY A 14 -8.67 12.95 -4.94
CA GLY A 14 -7.62 12.26 -4.19
C GLY A 14 -6.52 11.67 -5.10
N GLY A 15 -5.31 12.21 -4.98
CA GLY A 15 -4.11 11.83 -5.73
C GLY A 15 -3.27 10.72 -5.09
N GLY A 16 -3.92 9.79 -4.39
CA GLY A 16 -3.30 8.52 -3.96
C GLY A 16 -3.27 7.48 -5.10
N ILE A 17 -2.80 6.26 -4.82
CA ILE A 17 -2.69 5.20 -5.84
C ILE A 17 -4.04 4.88 -6.49
N SER A 18 -5.12 4.85 -5.71
CA SER A 18 -6.47 4.56 -6.22
C SER A 18 -6.95 5.63 -7.18
N GLY A 19 -6.88 6.91 -6.81
CA GLY A 19 -7.33 8.00 -7.67
C GLY A 19 -6.44 8.18 -8.90
N ALA A 20 -5.11 8.03 -8.76
CA ALA A 20 -4.21 8.04 -9.90
C ALA A 20 -4.53 6.91 -10.89
N ALA A 21 -4.79 5.69 -10.41
CA ALA A 21 -5.13 4.54 -11.26
C ALA A 21 -6.48 4.74 -11.96
N VAL A 22 -7.50 5.23 -11.25
CA VAL A 22 -8.81 5.56 -11.82
C VAL A 22 -8.68 6.63 -12.89
N ALA A 23 -7.96 7.73 -12.60
CA ALA A 23 -7.77 8.82 -13.56
C ALA A 23 -7.04 8.34 -14.82
N ARG A 24 -5.99 7.51 -14.66
CA ARG A 24 -5.27 6.90 -15.77
C ARG A 24 -6.17 6.00 -16.61
N ASP A 25 -6.96 5.13 -15.99
CA ASP A 25 -7.85 4.22 -16.72
C ASP A 25 -8.96 4.99 -17.45
N ALA A 26 -9.64 5.92 -16.76
CA ALA A 26 -10.70 6.74 -17.36
C ALA A 26 -10.19 7.54 -18.57
N ALA A 27 -9.04 8.21 -18.45
CA ALA A 27 -8.45 8.96 -19.55
C ALA A 27 -8.07 8.06 -20.73
N ARG A 28 -7.50 6.86 -20.47
CA ARG A 28 -7.18 5.88 -21.53
C ARG A 28 -8.40 5.33 -22.26
N ARG A 29 -9.58 5.34 -21.62
CA ARG A 29 -10.86 4.97 -22.23
C ARG A 29 -11.50 6.12 -23.01
N GLY A 30 -10.87 7.31 -23.02
CA GLY A 30 -11.31 8.47 -23.78
C GLY A 30 -12.25 9.42 -23.04
N PHE A 31 -12.43 9.24 -21.73
CA PHE A 31 -13.21 10.17 -20.92
C PHE A 31 -12.42 11.46 -20.65
N ARG A 32 -13.09 12.61 -20.74
CA ARG A 32 -12.54 13.89 -20.25
C ARG A 32 -12.43 13.81 -18.74
N THR A 33 -11.20 13.62 -18.27
CA THR A 33 -10.92 13.25 -16.88
C THR A 33 -10.14 14.34 -16.18
N ALA A 34 -10.60 14.71 -14.98
CA ALA A 34 -9.85 15.55 -14.05
C ALA A 34 -9.42 14.75 -12.82
N LEU A 35 -8.22 15.01 -12.29
CA LEU A 35 -7.75 14.51 -10.99
C LEU A 35 -7.32 15.69 -10.12
N ILE A 36 -7.88 15.79 -8.92
CA ILE A 36 -7.53 16.85 -7.96
C ILE A 36 -7.02 16.24 -6.65
N GLU A 37 -5.94 16.80 -6.12
CA GLU A 37 -5.30 16.38 -4.87
C GLU A 37 -5.09 17.59 -3.95
N ALA A 38 -5.47 17.48 -2.68
CA ALA A 38 -5.46 18.61 -1.76
C ALA A 38 -4.05 18.97 -1.24
N VAL A 39 -3.13 18.02 -1.20
CA VAL A 39 -1.78 18.23 -0.65
C VAL A 39 -0.74 18.01 -1.74
N ASP A 40 -0.28 16.78 -1.90
CA ASP A 40 0.66 16.40 -2.94
C ASP A 40 0.34 14.97 -3.36
N PHE A 41 0.73 14.58 -4.57
CA PHE A 41 0.51 13.23 -5.04
C PHE A 41 1.21 12.23 -4.12
N ALA A 42 0.52 11.13 -3.80
CA ALA A 42 0.95 10.14 -2.81
C ALA A 42 1.08 10.65 -1.37
N TYR A 43 0.70 11.90 -1.03
CA TYR A 43 0.87 12.45 0.32
C TYR A 43 0.16 11.63 1.40
N GLY A 44 -0.91 10.90 1.09
CA GLY A 44 -1.64 10.07 2.04
C GLY A 44 -1.02 8.68 2.27
N THR A 45 -1.87 7.68 2.52
CA THR A 45 -1.46 6.29 2.81
C THR A 45 -0.56 5.67 1.74
N SER A 46 -0.66 6.10 0.48
CA SER A 46 0.10 5.54 -0.64
C SER A 46 1.62 5.83 -0.64
N SER A 47 2.15 6.50 0.39
CA SER A 47 3.60 6.65 0.65
C SER A 47 4.05 6.12 2.02
N ARG A 48 3.13 5.47 2.74
CA ARG A 48 3.30 5.00 4.13
C ARG A 48 2.98 3.51 4.27
N SER A 49 3.13 2.74 3.19
CA SER A 49 2.92 1.30 3.21
C SER A 49 4.17 0.55 3.68
N SER A 50 4.04 -0.77 3.84
CA SER A 50 5.19 -1.67 3.98
C SER A 50 6.04 -1.76 2.69
N ARG A 51 5.67 -1.07 1.60
CA ARG A 51 6.39 -1.02 0.32
C ARG A 51 6.48 -2.38 -0.36
N LEU A 52 5.43 -3.18 -0.21
CA LEU A 52 5.33 -4.52 -0.78
C LEU A 52 4.19 -4.61 -1.79
N VAL A 53 4.41 -5.40 -2.83
CA VAL A 53 3.36 -5.95 -3.69
C VAL A 53 3.33 -7.44 -3.39
N HIS A 54 2.56 -7.83 -2.37
CA HIS A 54 2.52 -9.20 -1.89
C HIS A 54 1.24 -9.93 -2.32
N GLY A 55 1.35 -11.24 -2.56
CA GLY A 55 0.17 -12.08 -2.83
C GLY A 55 -0.63 -12.42 -1.56
N GLY A 56 -0.17 -12.00 -0.37
CA GLY A 56 -0.99 -12.04 0.83
C GLY A 56 -1.06 -13.41 1.50
N LEU A 57 0.09 -14.08 1.66
CA LEU A 57 0.23 -15.38 2.31
C LEU A 57 -0.56 -15.51 3.63
N ARG A 58 -0.58 -14.46 4.46
CA ARG A 58 -1.33 -14.43 5.74
C ARG A 58 -2.84 -14.65 5.54
N TYR A 59 -3.41 -14.17 4.45
CA TYR A 59 -4.84 -14.27 4.16
C TYR A 59 -5.29 -15.71 3.85
N LEU A 60 -4.36 -16.62 3.55
CA LEU A 60 -4.67 -18.05 3.43
C LEU A 60 -5.21 -18.63 4.74
N GLU A 61 -4.78 -18.09 5.89
CA GLU A 61 -5.29 -18.55 7.19
C GLU A 61 -6.75 -18.16 7.42
N ASN A 62 -7.23 -17.14 6.70
CA ASN A 62 -8.62 -16.68 6.73
C ASN A 62 -9.45 -17.24 5.56
N PHE A 63 -8.88 -18.15 4.75
CA PHE A 63 -9.53 -18.72 3.55
C PHE A 63 -9.89 -17.68 2.47
N GLU A 64 -9.21 -16.54 2.43
CA GLU A 64 -9.44 -15.48 1.45
C GLU A 64 -8.71 -15.79 0.12
N PHE A 65 -9.04 -16.94 -0.49
CA PHE A 65 -8.32 -17.46 -1.65
C PHE A 65 -8.42 -16.57 -2.89
N ASP A 66 -9.59 -15.96 -3.12
CA ASP A 66 -9.82 -15.07 -4.26
C ASP A 66 -8.92 -13.83 -4.19
N LEU A 67 -8.75 -13.26 -2.98
CA LEU A 67 -7.84 -12.15 -2.74
C LEU A 67 -6.38 -12.56 -3.01
N VAL A 68 -5.96 -13.72 -2.52
CA VAL A 68 -4.59 -14.22 -2.73
C VAL A 68 -4.33 -14.48 -4.22
N PHE A 69 -5.31 -15.03 -4.92
CA PHE A 69 -5.27 -15.26 -6.35
C PHE A 69 -5.12 -13.95 -7.12
N GLU A 70 -6.01 -12.98 -6.88
CA GLU A 70 -6.01 -11.66 -7.53
C GLU A 70 -4.70 -10.92 -7.26
N ALA A 71 -4.28 -10.83 -5.99
CA ALA A 71 -3.05 -10.15 -5.61
C ALA A 71 -1.80 -10.78 -6.26
N SER A 72 -1.77 -12.11 -6.40
CA SER A 72 -0.68 -12.83 -7.07
C SER A 72 -0.63 -12.53 -8.58
N GLN A 73 -1.79 -12.43 -9.24
CA GLN A 73 -1.86 -12.04 -10.65
C GLN A 73 -1.46 -10.58 -10.86
N GLU A 74 -1.95 -9.67 -10.01
CA GLU A 74 -1.63 -8.25 -10.10
C GLU A 74 -0.16 -7.96 -9.79
N ARG A 75 0.46 -8.70 -8.85
CA ARG A 75 1.92 -8.63 -8.63
C ARG A 75 2.69 -8.93 -9.91
N ARG A 76 2.29 -9.96 -10.65
CA ARG A 76 2.90 -10.29 -11.94
C ARG A 76 2.69 -9.18 -12.97
N THR A 77 1.49 -8.61 -13.03
CA THR A 77 1.20 -7.46 -13.91
C THR A 77 2.12 -6.29 -13.57
N LEU A 78 2.23 -5.92 -12.30
CA LEU A 78 3.05 -4.81 -11.81
C LEU A 78 4.54 -5.02 -12.08
N LEU A 79 5.06 -6.22 -11.85
CA LEU A 79 6.45 -6.60 -12.22
C LEU A 79 6.72 -6.42 -13.71
N ARG A 80 5.71 -6.63 -14.58
CA ARG A 80 5.84 -6.48 -16.03
C ARG A 80 5.69 -5.04 -16.51
N ILE A 81 4.73 -4.29 -15.97
CA ILE A 81 4.41 -2.93 -16.48
C ILE A 81 5.24 -1.84 -15.80
N ALA A 82 5.76 -2.09 -14.60
CA ALA A 82 6.58 -1.15 -13.84
C ALA A 82 7.86 -1.81 -13.28
N PRO A 83 8.66 -2.53 -14.10
CA PRO A 83 9.83 -3.27 -13.63
C PRO A 83 10.93 -2.38 -13.04
N HIS A 84 10.87 -1.07 -13.27
CA HIS A 84 11.80 -0.09 -12.71
C HIS A 84 11.41 0.34 -11.28
N LEU A 85 10.17 0.08 -10.85
CA LEU A 85 9.67 0.40 -9.50
C LEU A 85 9.35 -0.84 -8.68
N VAL A 86 8.91 -1.91 -9.33
CA VAL A 86 8.48 -3.16 -8.70
C VAL A 86 9.53 -4.22 -8.99
N ARG A 87 10.18 -4.70 -7.94
CA ARG A 87 11.29 -5.66 -8.03
C ARG A 87 10.97 -6.91 -7.22
N PRO A 88 11.38 -8.11 -7.69
CA PRO A 88 11.35 -9.29 -6.85
C PRO A 88 12.05 -9.08 -5.51
N LEU A 89 11.47 -9.62 -4.45
CA LEU A 89 12.05 -9.63 -3.12
C LEU A 89 11.90 -11.03 -2.53
N GLU A 90 13.02 -11.61 -2.12
CA GLU A 90 13.07 -12.91 -1.45
C GLU A 90 12.70 -12.74 0.03
N PHE A 91 11.82 -13.58 0.55
CA PHE A 91 11.39 -13.60 1.95
C PHE A 91 11.87 -14.87 2.64
N THR A 92 12.45 -14.70 3.83
CA THR A 92 12.74 -15.76 4.79
C THR A 92 11.69 -15.78 5.90
N PHE A 93 10.98 -16.90 6.03
CA PHE A 93 10.00 -17.18 7.10
C PHE A 93 10.56 -18.28 8.02
N PRO A 94 11.17 -17.95 9.16
CA PRO A 94 11.63 -18.94 10.13
C PRO A 94 10.46 -19.52 10.94
N ILE A 95 10.61 -20.77 11.35
CA ILE A 95 9.63 -21.48 12.17
C ILE A 95 10.27 -21.79 13.51
N PHE A 96 9.57 -21.45 14.59
CA PHE A 96 10.00 -21.73 15.95
C PHE A 96 9.01 -22.60 16.71
N GLU A 97 9.50 -23.32 17.72
CA GLU A 97 8.69 -24.16 18.63
C GLU A 97 7.61 -23.36 19.39
N ASP A 98 7.90 -22.09 19.69
CA ASP A 98 6.99 -21.16 20.37
C ASP A 98 6.07 -20.37 19.41
N GLY A 99 6.22 -20.56 18.09
CA GLY A 99 5.41 -19.89 17.09
C GLY A 99 4.06 -20.57 16.83
N ARG A 100 3.08 -19.82 16.31
CA ARG A 100 1.74 -20.36 16.00
C ARG A 100 1.73 -21.22 14.73
N VAL A 101 2.63 -20.97 13.79
CA VAL A 101 2.69 -21.68 12.51
C VAL A 101 3.76 -22.77 12.54
N GLY A 102 3.34 -24.02 12.71
CA GLY A 102 4.24 -25.17 12.62
C GLY A 102 4.70 -25.49 11.18
N LYS A 103 5.83 -26.20 11.06
CA LYS A 103 6.48 -26.52 9.78
C LYS A 103 5.56 -27.14 8.71
N ARG A 104 4.74 -28.12 9.10
CA ARG A 104 3.79 -28.77 8.17
C ARG A 104 2.70 -27.84 7.67
N LYS A 105 2.22 -26.93 8.53
CA LYS A 105 1.20 -25.94 8.18
C LYS A 105 1.78 -24.93 7.19
N LEU A 106 3.00 -24.44 7.44
CA LEU A 106 3.67 -23.52 6.54
C LEU A 106 3.93 -24.16 5.18
N ASP A 107 4.50 -25.36 5.15
CA ASP A 107 4.78 -26.10 3.91
C ASP A 107 3.50 -26.29 3.07
N ALA A 108 2.40 -26.76 3.68
CA ALA A 108 1.11 -26.86 2.99
C ALA A 108 0.59 -25.49 2.49
N GLY A 109 0.74 -24.44 3.29
CA GLY A 109 0.37 -23.07 2.91
C GLY A 109 1.19 -22.54 1.73
N MET A 110 2.49 -22.83 1.69
CA MET A 110 3.38 -22.44 0.59
C MET A 110 3.04 -23.16 -0.70
N TRP A 111 2.73 -24.45 -0.64
CA TRP A 111 2.21 -25.20 -1.78
C TRP A 111 0.90 -24.64 -2.30
N LEU A 112 -0.02 -24.27 -1.41
CA LEU A 112 -1.27 -23.64 -1.78
C LEU A 112 -1.05 -22.26 -2.41
N TYR A 113 -0.14 -21.46 -1.85
CA TYR A 113 0.24 -20.15 -2.37
C TYR A 113 0.82 -20.25 -3.78
N ASP A 114 1.72 -21.21 -4.01
CA ASP A 114 2.26 -21.48 -5.34
C ASP A 114 1.17 -21.97 -6.30
N ALA A 115 0.27 -22.86 -5.87
CA ALA A 115 -0.82 -23.35 -6.70
C ALA A 115 -1.80 -22.24 -7.12
N LEU A 116 -2.17 -21.34 -6.21
CA LEU A 116 -3.03 -20.17 -6.50
C LEU A 116 -2.35 -19.20 -7.48
N SER A 117 -1.02 -19.13 -7.49
CA SER A 117 -0.29 -18.39 -8.53
C SER A 117 -0.19 -19.13 -9.88
N PHE A 118 -0.81 -20.30 -10.02
CA PHE A 118 -0.58 -21.27 -11.10
C PHE A 118 0.88 -21.72 -11.25
N PHE A 119 1.63 -21.77 -10.15
CA PHE A 119 3.08 -21.97 -10.12
C PHE A 119 3.84 -20.95 -10.98
N ARG A 120 3.29 -19.74 -11.09
CA ARG A 120 3.88 -18.60 -11.81
C ARG A 120 4.29 -17.48 -10.87
N ASN A 121 4.48 -17.80 -9.59
CA ASN A 121 5.28 -17.00 -8.66
C ASN A 121 6.68 -16.74 -9.27
N ILE A 122 7.35 -15.71 -8.75
CA ILE A 122 8.66 -15.27 -9.26
C ILE A 122 9.65 -16.43 -9.25
N GLU A 123 9.75 -17.10 -8.11
CA GLU A 123 10.34 -18.41 -7.97
C GLU A 123 9.47 -19.26 -7.05
N ARG A 124 9.69 -20.58 -7.09
CA ARG A 124 8.99 -21.54 -6.24
C ARG A 124 9.50 -21.45 -4.81
N HIS A 125 8.63 -21.72 -3.84
CA HIS A 125 9.06 -21.78 -2.45
C HIS A 125 10.06 -22.92 -2.20
N GLN A 126 10.85 -22.77 -1.15
CA GLN A 126 11.77 -23.80 -0.65
C GLN A 126 11.69 -23.88 0.86
N MET A 127 11.57 -25.10 1.39
CA MET A 127 11.68 -25.35 2.82
C MET A 127 13.14 -25.61 3.19
N PHE A 128 13.54 -25.15 4.38
CA PHE A 128 14.86 -25.33 4.94
C PHE A 128 14.81 -26.03 6.29
N GLU A 129 15.80 -26.88 6.53
CA GLU A 129 16.11 -27.38 7.87
C GLU A 129 16.83 -26.30 8.71
N PRO A 130 16.83 -26.42 10.05
CA PRO A 130 17.44 -25.41 10.93
C PRO A 130 18.90 -25.06 10.58
N LYS A 131 19.71 -26.07 10.23
CA LYS A 131 21.13 -25.85 9.89
C LYS A 131 21.30 -24.99 8.64
N GLU A 132 20.54 -25.31 7.58
CA GLU A 132 20.57 -24.59 6.32
C GLU A 132 20.11 -23.13 6.51
N LEU A 133 19.10 -22.93 7.36
CA LEU A 133 18.60 -21.58 7.64
C LEU A 133 19.60 -20.74 8.43
N ILE A 134 20.29 -21.33 9.42
CA ILE A 134 21.33 -20.64 10.20
C ILE A 134 22.52 -20.25 9.32
N GLU A 135 22.88 -21.10 8.35
CA GLU A 135 23.95 -20.78 7.40
C GLU A 135 23.59 -19.58 6.51
N ARG A 136 22.31 -19.44 6.14
CA ARG A 136 21.81 -18.31 5.33
C ARG A 136 21.58 -17.04 6.15
N GLU A 137 21.12 -17.19 7.37
CA GLU A 137 20.75 -16.09 8.27
C GLU A 137 21.51 -16.22 9.60
N PRO A 138 22.81 -15.87 9.67
CA PRO A 138 23.63 -16.10 10.87
C PRO A 138 23.14 -15.37 12.12
N GLY A 139 22.38 -14.27 11.93
CA GLY A 139 21.76 -13.49 13.01
C GLY A 139 20.49 -14.10 13.60
N ILE A 140 19.97 -15.20 13.03
CA ILE A 140 18.73 -15.82 13.49
C ILE A 140 18.89 -16.46 14.87
N ARG A 141 17.85 -16.35 15.72
CA ARG A 141 17.75 -17.13 16.96
C ARG A 141 17.84 -18.63 16.63
N SER A 142 18.85 -19.31 17.16
CA SER A 142 19.04 -20.75 16.92
C SER A 142 18.22 -21.64 17.86
N LYS A 143 17.96 -21.16 19.09
CA LYS A 143 17.18 -21.90 20.09
C LYS A 143 15.72 -22.02 19.65
N GLY A 144 15.20 -23.25 19.65
CA GLY A 144 13.82 -23.56 19.28
C GLY A 144 13.53 -23.42 17.78
N LEU A 145 14.54 -23.27 16.93
CA LEU A 145 14.36 -23.16 15.48
C LEU A 145 14.04 -24.54 14.88
N LEU A 146 12.92 -24.64 14.17
CA LEU A 146 12.42 -25.86 13.51
C LEU A 146 12.69 -25.88 12.00
N GLY A 147 13.25 -24.80 11.46
CA GLY A 147 13.53 -24.60 10.04
C GLY A 147 12.89 -23.31 9.54
N GLY A 148 12.58 -23.25 8.25
CA GLY A 148 11.89 -22.11 7.67
C GLY A 148 11.49 -22.33 6.22
N ALA A 149 10.83 -21.34 5.64
CA ALA A 149 10.51 -21.27 4.23
C ALA A 149 11.19 -20.06 3.60
N ARG A 150 11.59 -20.21 2.34
CA ARG A 150 11.90 -19.12 1.43
C ARG A 150 10.83 -19.07 0.37
N TYR A 151 10.34 -17.87 0.11
CA TYR A 151 9.39 -17.60 -0.97
C TYR A 151 9.65 -16.21 -1.55
N PHE A 152 8.96 -15.87 -2.63
CA PHE A 152 9.15 -14.59 -3.30
C PHE A 152 7.86 -13.80 -3.37
N ASP A 153 8.00 -12.51 -3.08
CA ASP A 153 7.02 -11.47 -3.34
C ASP A 153 7.74 -10.32 -4.07
N ALA A 154 7.17 -9.13 -4.11
CA ALA A 154 7.83 -7.98 -4.70
C ALA A 154 7.86 -6.78 -3.76
N GLN A 155 8.90 -5.97 -3.91
CA GLN A 155 9.02 -4.66 -3.29
C GLN A 155 8.66 -3.56 -4.29
N VAL A 156 8.10 -2.46 -3.80
CA VAL A 156 7.74 -1.31 -4.61
C VAL A 156 8.12 0.01 -3.95
N ASP A 157 8.60 0.97 -4.73
CA ASP A 157 8.56 2.37 -4.33
C ASP A 157 7.14 2.90 -4.52
N ASP A 158 6.37 2.90 -3.43
CA ASP A 158 4.93 3.19 -3.40
C ASP A 158 4.62 4.63 -3.86
N ALA A 159 5.34 5.62 -3.33
CA ALA A 159 5.20 7.01 -3.75
C ALA A 159 5.54 7.19 -5.24
N ARG A 160 6.64 6.58 -5.73
CA ARG A 160 6.98 6.66 -7.15
C ARG A 160 5.97 5.92 -8.04
N LEU A 161 5.36 4.84 -7.57
CA LEU A 161 4.30 4.15 -8.32
C LEU A 161 3.09 5.07 -8.55
N VAL A 162 2.70 5.85 -7.54
CA VAL A 162 1.66 6.87 -7.68
C VAL A 162 2.10 7.92 -8.69
N MET A 163 3.30 8.49 -8.56
CA MET A 163 3.80 9.51 -9.47
C MET A 163 3.82 9.05 -10.93
N MET A 164 4.35 7.86 -11.20
CA MET A 164 4.37 7.31 -12.56
C MET A 164 2.96 7.01 -13.08
N THR A 165 2.01 6.70 -12.20
CA THR A 165 0.61 6.51 -12.57
C THR A 165 -0.08 7.83 -12.89
N VAL A 166 0.20 8.90 -12.14
CA VAL A 166 -0.27 10.27 -12.44
C VAL A 166 0.30 10.77 -13.76
N ILE A 167 1.61 10.57 -14.01
CA ILE A 167 2.24 10.91 -15.29
C ILE A 167 1.55 10.14 -16.43
N ALA A 168 1.29 8.85 -16.26
CA ALA A 168 0.56 8.08 -17.27
C ALA A 168 -0.88 8.58 -17.51
N ALA A 169 -1.54 9.15 -16.49
CA ALA A 169 -2.85 9.79 -16.66
C ALA A 169 -2.76 11.08 -17.47
N LEU A 170 -1.77 11.94 -17.16
CA LEU A 170 -1.44 13.15 -17.93
C LEU A 170 -1.15 12.83 -19.40
N GLU A 171 -0.30 11.83 -19.67
CA GLU A 171 0.01 11.36 -21.03
C GLU A 171 -1.21 10.81 -21.76
N SER A 172 -2.22 10.36 -21.02
CA SER A 172 -3.50 9.88 -21.57
C SER A 172 -4.53 11.00 -21.74
N GLY A 173 -4.17 12.26 -21.47
CA GLY A 173 -5.02 13.43 -21.65
C GLY A 173 -5.83 13.86 -20.42
N ALA A 174 -5.59 13.27 -19.24
CA ALA A 174 -6.21 13.75 -18.01
C ALA A 174 -5.65 15.14 -17.63
N ILE A 175 -6.50 16.00 -17.08
CA ILE A 175 -6.06 17.23 -16.42
C ILE A 175 -5.84 16.91 -14.94
N VAL A 176 -4.62 17.07 -14.44
CA VAL A 176 -4.31 16.75 -13.03
C VAL A 176 -3.77 17.98 -12.32
N THR A 177 -4.12 18.15 -11.05
CA THR A 177 -3.52 19.15 -10.17
C THR A 177 -3.41 18.61 -8.75
N ASN A 178 -2.33 18.97 -8.07
CA ASN A 178 -2.26 18.91 -6.61
C ASN A 178 -2.56 20.30 -6.03
N ARG A 179 -2.45 20.44 -4.70
CA ARG A 179 -2.75 21.68 -3.97
C ARG A 179 -4.14 22.26 -4.28
N ALA A 180 -5.12 21.41 -4.59
CA ALA A 180 -6.49 21.81 -4.89
C ALA A 180 -7.48 20.99 -4.06
N GLU A 181 -8.28 21.66 -3.24
CA GLU A 181 -9.14 21.02 -2.24
C GLU A 181 -10.63 21.22 -2.56
N VAL A 182 -11.38 20.11 -2.63
CA VAL A 182 -12.84 20.17 -2.77
C VAL A 182 -13.47 20.76 -1.52
N CYS A 183 -14.28 21.80 -1.73
CA CYS A 183 -14.97 22.52 -0.68
C CYS A 183 -16.48 22.32 -0.69
N ALA A 184 -17.09 22.05 -1.86
CA ALA A 184 -18.52 21.80 -1.97
C ALA A 184 -18.81 20.95 -3.22
N ILE A 185 -19.84 20.12 -3.15
CA ILE A 185 -20.39 19.39 -4.29
C ILE A 185 -21.89 19.72 -4.37
N ASP A 186 -22.29 20.44 -5.41
CA ASP A 186 -23.68 20.67 -5.75
C ASP A 186 -24.11 19.65 -6.82
N SER A 187 -25.21 18.94 -6.54
CA SER A 187 -25.79 17.91 -7.43
C SER A 187 -27.27 18.20 -7.74
N SER A 188 -27.69 19.45 -7.58
CA SER A 188 -29.08 19.86 -7.80
C SER A 188 -29.49 19.86 -9.28
N ASP A 189 -28.54 20.08 -10.20
CA ASP A 189 -28.77 20.13 -11.65
C ASP A 189 -28.34 18.81 -12.34
N TRP A 190 -29.31 17.92 -12.59
CA TRP A 190 -29.10 16.71 -13.40
C TRP A 190 -28.87 17.09 -14.89
N PRO A 191 -27.94 16.46 -15.64
CA PRO A 191 -27.26 15.19 -15.37
C PRO A 191 -25.83 15.27 -14.79
N GLY A 192 -25.47 16.34 -14.07
CA GLY A 192 -24.10 16.53 -13.60
C GLY A 192 -23.96 17.02 -12.15
N HIS A 193 -22.74 17.45 -11.85
CA HIS A 193 -22.34 18.00 -10.57
C HIS A 193 -21.49 19.24 -10.80
N ARG A 194 -21.71 20.27 -9.98
CA ARG A 194 -20.79 21.40 -9.85
C ARG A 194 -19.97 21.24 -8.59
N VAL A 195 -18.65 21.24 -8.74
CA VAL A 195 -17.71 21.05 -7.64
C VAL A 195 -16.92 22.32 -7.40
N VAL A 196 -17.00 22.87 -6.20
CA VAL A 196 -16.23 24.06 -5.81
C VAL A 196 -14.89 23.60 -5.27
N VAL A 197 -13.80 24.07 -5.90
CA VAL A 197 -12.42 23.71 -5.56
C VAL A 197 -11.67 24.95 -5.08
N ALA A 198 -10.99 24.84 -3.95
CA ALA A 198 -10.07 25.86 -3.46
C ALA A 198 -8.65 25.59 -3.96
N ASP A 199 -8.03 26.61 -4.53
CA ASP A 199 -6.60 26.63 -4.79
C ASP A 199 -5.85 26.89 -3.47
N ARG A 200 -4.92 26.01 -3.10
CA ARG A 200 -4.13 26.12 -1.87
C ARG A 200 -2.77 26.80 -2.06
N GLU A 201 -2.36 27.05 -3.30
CA GLU A 201 -1.18 27.88 -3.60
C GLU A 201 -1.56 29.33 -3.89
N GLY A 202 -2.77 29.56 -4.41
CA GLY A 202 -3.35 30.87 -4.64
C GLY A 202 -4.34 31.33 -3.57
N GLU A 203 -5.01 32.45 -3.87
CA GLU A 203 -6.14 32.97 -3.11
C GLU A 203 -7.39 32.90 -3.99
N GLY A 204 -8.00 31.72 -4.11
CA GLY A 204 -9.16 31.59 -4.99
C GLY A 204 -9.93 30.28 -4.86
N LYS A 205 -11.21 30.34 -5.22
CA LYS A 205 -12.05 29.18 -5.49
C LYS A 205 -12.49 29.22 -6.95
N PHE A 206 -12.64 28.06 -7.55
CA PHE A 206 -13.18 27.92 -8.89
C PHE A 206 -14.12 26.72 -8.96
N ASP A 207 -15.02 26.75 -9.92
CA ASP A 207 -15.99 25.70 -10.14
C ASP A 207 -15.48 24.72 -11.20
N VAL A 208 -15.81 23.45 -11.02
CA VAL A 208 -15.55 22.36 -11.95
C VAL A 208 -16.87 21.64 -12.20
N ASP A 209 -17.34 21.66 -13.45
CA ASP A 209 -18.55 20.94 -13.85
C ASP A 209 -18.18 19.53 -14.35
N THR A 210 -18.86 18.50 -13.86
CA THR A 210 -18.58 17.10 -14.19
C THR A 210 -19.83 16.23 -14.25
N LEU A 211 -19.84 15.18 -15.07
CA LEU A 211 -20.94 14.20 -15.12
C LEU A 211 -20.88 13.17 -13.99
N ALA A 212 -19.68 12.81 -13.53
CA ALA A 212 -19.48 11.85 -12.45
C ALA A 212 -18.32 12.26 -11.54
N ILE A 213 -18.42 11.86 -10.27
CA ILE A 213 -17.39 12.08 -9.25
C ILE A 213 -16.93 10.72 -8.71
N VAL A 214 -15.61 10.51 -8.66
CA VAL A 214 -15.00 9.40 -7.94
C VAL A 214 -14.30 9.94 -6.70
N ASN A 215 -14.83 9.61 -5.52
CA ASN A 215 -14.18 9.90 -4.25
C ASN A 215 -13.13 8.82 -3.94
N ALA A 216 -11.87 9.12 -4.21
CA ALA A 216 -10.72 8.24 -4.00
C ALA A 216 -9.78 8.76 -2.89
N THR A 217 -10.31 9.47 -1.90
CA THR A 217 -9.52 10.12 -0.85
C THR A 217 -9.15 9.19 0.33
N GLY A 218 -9.29 7.86 0.18
CA GLY A 218 -8.78 6.89 1.15
C GLY A 218 -9.30 7.12 2.58
N ALA A 219 -8.38 7.32 3.53
CA ALA A 219 -8.73 7.59 4.95
C ALA A 219 -9.60 8.85 5.15
N TRP A 220 -9.66 9.74 4.15
CA TRP A 220 -10.45 10.96 4.15
C TRP A 220 -11.79 10.82 3.43
N ALA A 221 -12.19 9.63 2.97
CA ALA A 221 -13.37 9.47 2.11
C ALA A 221 -14.65 10.03 2.75
N GLU A 222 -14.88 9.73 4.02
CA GLU A 222 -16.03 10.25 4.78
C GLU A 222 -15.91 11.77 5.01
N GLN A 223 -14.74 12.24 5.47
CA GLN A 223 -14.49 13.65 5.77
C GLN A 223 -14.57 14.54 4.52
N THR A 224 -14.22 14.00 3.35
CA THR A 224 -14.31 14.70 2.06
C THR A 224 -15.77 14.99 1.72
N LEU A 225 -16.67 14.03 1.92
CA LEU A 225 -18.11 14.23 1.68
C LEU A 225 -18.69 15.23 2.69
N ILE A 226 -18.34 15.09 3.97
CA ILE A 226 -18.76 16.04 5.03
C ILE A 226 -18.31 17.46 4.69
N ARG A 227 -17.03 17.62 4.32
CA ARG A 227 -16.46 18.93 3.93
C ARG A 227 -17.16 19.50 2.71
N ALA A 228 -17.50 18.66 1.74
CA ALA A 228 -18.18 19.04 0.53
C ALA A 228 -19.69 19.27 0.69
N GLU A 229 -20.21 19.25 1.92
CA GLU A 229 -21.64 19.33 2.24
C GLU A 229 -22.49 18.26 1.55
N ALA A 230 -21.85 17.16 1.12
CA ALA A 230 -22.48 16.01 0.50
C ALA A 230 -22.82 14.97 1.57
N LYS A 231 -23.92 14.22 1.35
CA LYS A 231 -24.34 13.16 2.25
C LYS A 231 -23.26 12.06 2.32
N PRO A 232 -22.69 11.74 3.50
CA PRO A 232 -21.75 10.64 3.64
C PRO A 232 -22.41 9.30 3.28
N THR A 233 -21.74 8.50 2.46
CA THR A 233 -22.20 7.18 2.01
C THR A 233 -21.37 6.03 2.59
N VAL A 234 -20.23 6.34 3.20
CA VAL A 234 -19.28 5.41 3.79
C VAL A 234 -18.84 5.91 5.15
N ARG A 235 -18.55 4.99 6.07
CA ARG A 235 -17.92 5.28 7.35
C ARG A 235 -16.52 4.70 7.37
N ILE A 236 -15.53 5.51 7.73
CA ILE A 236 -14.13 5.10 7.74
C ILE A 236 -13.62 5.06 9.19
N THR A 237 -13.08 3.91 9.58
CA THR A 237 -12.38 3.73 10.86
C THR A 237 -10.91 3.42 10.56
N PRO A 238 -10.01 4.42 10.60
CA PRO A 238 -8.61 4.18 10.30
C PRO A 238 -7.91 3.44 11.45
N SER A 239 -6.99 2.55 11.10
CA SER A 239 -5.93 2.10 12.00
C SER A 239 -4.59 2.69 11.57
N ARG A 240 -3.76 3.04 12.54
CA ARG A 240 -2.39 3.52 12.33
C ARG A 240 -1.45 2.30 12.32
N GLY A 241 -0.63 2.24 11.28
CA GLY A 241 0.55 1.38 11.24
C GLY A 241 1.82 2.21 11.18
N THR A 242 2.81 1.81 11.97
CA THR A 242 4.10 2.47 12.06
C THR A 242 5.21 1.56 11.54
N HIS A 243 6.18 2.14 10.84
CA HIS A 243 7.46 1.52 10.53
C HIS A 243 8.61 2.41 11.00
N ILE A 244 9.74 1.80 11.33
CA ILE A 244 11.00 2.51 11.61
C ILE A 244 12.03 2.19 10.53
N HIS A 245 12.93 3.15 10.29
CA HIS A 245 14.11 2.94 9.45
C HIS A 245 15.35 2.87 10.33
N VAL A 246 16.17 1.85 10.10
CA VAL A 246 17.49 1.68 10.73
C VAL A 246 18.54 1.48 9.64
N LYS A 247 19.82 1.70 9.98
CA LYS A 247 20.92 1.39 9.05
C LYS A 247 21.00 -0.12 8.82
N ARG A 248 21.16 -0.53 7.57
CA ARG A 248 21.20 -1.95 7.17
C ARG A 248 22.35 -2.71 7.81
N ASP A 249 23.51 -2.06 7.95
CA ASP A 249 24.70 -2.64 8.58
C ASP A 249 24.52 -3.07 10.04
N ARG A 250 23.52 -2.50 10.74
CA ARG A 250 23.16 -2.89 12.12
C ARG A 250 22.29 -4.14 12.19
N VAL A 251 21.61 -4.48 11.11
CA VAL A 251 20.71 -5.64 11.02
C VAL A 251 21.42 -6.81 10.35
N GLY A 252 22.19 -6.55 9.28
CA GLY A 252 23.06 -7.55 8.64
C GLY A 252 22.32 -8.54 7.73
N HIS A 253 21.22 -8.12 7.10
CA HIS A 253 20.37 -8.97 6.26
C HIS A 253 20.09 -8.31 4.90
N ASP A 254 20.11 -9.13 3.84
CA ASP A 254 20.00 -8.69 2.44
C ASP A 254 18.61 -8.93 1.82
N GLY A 255 17.88 -9.93 2.30
CA GLY A 255 16.55 -10.31 1.82
C GLY A 255 15.43 -9.54 2.53
N ALA A 256 14.21 -10.09 2.54
CA ALA A 256 13.15 -9.78 3.50
C ALA A 256 13.06 -10.87 4.57
N PHE A 257 12.73 -10.49 5.79
CA PHE A 257 12.53 -11.42 6.90
C PHE A 257 11.13 -11.19 7.44
N ILE A 258 10.37 -12.27 7.61
CA ILE A 258 9.02 -12.23 8.18
C ILE A 258 9.05 -13.02 9.48
N PHE A 259 8.47 -12.49 10.55
CA PHE A 259 8.47 -13.17 11.84
C PHE A 259 7.22 -12.84 12.66
N GLU A 260 6.94 -13.66 13.66
CA GLU A 260 5.89 -13.40 14.64
C GLU A 260 6.49 -12.58 15.78
N ALA A 261 5.95 -11.39 16.04
CA ALA A 261 6.35 -10.55 17.15
C ALA A 261 6.18 -11.32 18.47
N PRO A 262 7.23 -11.47 19.29
CA PRO A 262 7.15 -12.25 20.53
C PRO A 262 6.09 -11.74 21.53
N GLN A 263 5.74 -10.46 21.45
CA GLN A 263 4.82 -9.79 22.38
C GLN A 263 3.35 -10.21 22.18
N ASP A 264 2.92 -10.43 20.93
CA ASP A 264 1.50 -10.61 20.59
C ASP A 264 1.24 -11.61 19.43
N GLY A 265 2.29 -12.18 18.83
CA GLY A 265 2.20 -13.14 17.73
C GLY A 265 1.84 -12.53 16.37
N ARG A 266 1.78 -11.20 16.25
CA ARG A 266 1.51 -10.54 14.96
C ARG A 266 2.66 -10.72 13.99
N ILE A 267 2.32 -10.73 12.70
CA ILE A 267 3.34 -10.79 11.65
C ILE A 267 4.00 -9.43 11.50
N MET A 268 5.33 -9.43 11.60
CA MET A 268 6.20 -8.30 11.32
C MET A 268 7.20 -8.66 10.22
N PHE A 269 7.75 -7.60 9.63
CA PHE A 269 8.70 -7.65 8.54
C PHE A 269 9.95 -6.83 8.89
N VAL A 270 11.08 -7.36 8.48
CA VAL A 270 12.35 -6.66 8.33
C VAL A 270 12.67 -6.65 6.85
N LEU A 271 12.60 -5.47 6.23
CA LEU A 271 12.65 -5.31 4.78
C LEU A 271 13.87 -4.46 4.39
N PRO A 272 14.65 -4.86 3.39
CA PRO A 272 15.78 -4.07 2.94
C PRO A 272 15.19 -2.86 2.19
N TRP A 273 15.62 -1.64 2.50
CA TRP A 273 15.16 -0.45 1.79
C TRP A 273 16.30 0.36 1.21
N ARG A 274 16.23 0.66 -0.10
CA ARG A 274 17.27 1.37 -0.85
C ARG A 274 18.65 0.71 -0.67
N GLU A 275 19.73 1.49 -0.66
CA GLU A 275 21.10 0.98 -0.57
C GLU A 275 21.50 0.65 0.87
N ASP A 276 21.11 1.47 1.85
CA ASP A 276 21.73 1.49 3.18
C ASP A 276 20.73 1.40 4.36
N LEU A 277 19.43 1.25 4.09
CA LEU A 277 18.40 1.20 5.13
C LEU A 277 17.73 -0.18 5.21
N THR A 278 17.11 -0.40 6.37
CA THR A 278 16.18 -1.48 6.66
C THR A 278 14.92 -0.88 7.28
N LEU A 279 13.77 -1.27 6.74
CA LEU A 279 12.44 -0.92 7.22
C LEU A 279 11.94 -2.04 8.14
N ILE A 280 11.54 -1.71 9.36
CA ILE A 280 10.96 -2.65 10.33
C ILE A 280 9.54 -2.24 10.62
N GLY A 281 8.58 -3.15 10.50
CA GLY A 281 7.17 -2.87 10.74
C GLY A 281 6.26 -4.08 10.57
N THR A 282 4.96 -3.97 10.78
CA THR A 282 4.23 -2.75 11.17
C THR A 282 3.57 -2.92 12.54
N THR A 283 3.15 -1.80 13.12
CA THR A 283 2.10 -1.77 14.15
C THR A 283 0.70 -1.75 13.53
N ASP A 284 -0.32 -1.88 14.36
CA ASP A 284 -1.74 -1.81 13.99
C ASP A 284 -2.53 -1.37 15.23
N GLU A 285 -2.75 -0.06 15.34
CA GLU A 285 -3.40 0.58 16.47
C GLU A 285 -4.63 1.36 16.00
N PHE A 286 -5.74 1.26 16.73
CA PHE A 286 -6.91 2.09 16.46
C PHE A 286 -6.54 3.58 16.55
N TYR A 287 -7.05 4.38 15.60
CA TYR A 287 -6.76 5.81 15.53
C TYR A 287 -8.04 6.61 15.31
N ASP A 288 -8.37 7.48 16.26
CA ASP A 288 -9.53 8.39 16.21
C ASP A 288 -9.15 9.85 15.91
N GLY A 289 -7.86 10.13 15.74
CA GLY A 289 -7.35 11.43 15.35
C GLY A 289 -7.57 11.75 13.87
N LYS A 290 -7.15 12.95 13.48
CA LYS A 290 -7.18 13.36 12.08
C LYS A 290 -6.09 12.62 11.29
N PRO A 291 -6.38 12.03 10.12
CA PRO A 291 -5.37 11.32 9.35
C PRO A 291 -4.14 12.18 8.97
N GLU A 292 -4.28 13.51 8.93
CA GLU A 292 -3.15 14.43 8.66
C GLU A 292 -2.13 14.49 9.81
N ASP A 293 -2.57 14.24 11.04
CA ASP A 293 -1.79 14.38 12.27
C ASP A 293 -1.16 13.05 12.71
N VAL A 294 -1.24 12.01 11.87
CA VAL A 294 -0.79 10.66 12.21
C VAL A 294 0.74 10.63 12.36
N ALA A 295 1.19 10.18 13.53
CA ALA A 295 2.60 10.04 13.86
C ALA A 295 2.85 8.79 14.71
N ALA A 296 4.07 8.25 14.59
CA ALA A 296 4.56 7.17 15.43
C ALA A 296 4.63 7.61 16.90
N THR A 297 4.17 6.75 17.81
CA THR A 297 4.32 6.98 19.25
C THR A 297 5.62 6.37 19.79
N PRO A 298 6.15 6.86 20.92
CA PRO A 298 7.29 6.23 21.59
C PRO A 298 7.08 4.74 21.89
N THR A 299 5.86 4.34 22.24
CA THR A 299 5.49 2.94 22.52
C THR A 299 5.60 2.08 21.27
N GLU A 300 5.11 2.56 20.12
CA GLU A 300 5.24 1.82 18.85
C GLU A 300 6.70 1.71 18.42
N ILE A 301 7.49 2.78 18.59
CA ILE A 301 8.93 2.76 18.29
C ILE A 301 9.64 1.72 19.16
N ALA A 302 9.35 1.69 20.46
CA ALA A 302 9.90 0.69 21.38
C ALA A 302 9.50 -0.73 20.96
N TYR A 303 8.21 -0.97 20.68
CA TYR A 303 7.72 -2.25 20.19
C TYR A 303 8.45 -2.72 18.93
N LEU A 304 8.65 -1.83 17.95
CA LEU A 304 9.33 -2.14 16.69
C LEU A 304 10.84 -2.38 16.85
N LEU A 305 11.46 -1.83 17.89
CA LEU A 305 12.86 -2.09 18.24
C LEU A 305 13.01 -3.37 19.06
N GLU A 306 12.08 -3.66 19.96
CA GLU A 306 12.13 -4.83 20.84
C GLU A 306 11.80 -6.13 20.11
N ALA A 307 10.80 -6.13 19.22
CA ALA A 307 10.36 -7.34 18.52
C ALA A 307 11.46 -8.10 17.74
N PRO A 308 12.37 -7.44 16.98
CA PRO A 308 13.44 -8.13 16.28
C PRO A 308 14.71 -8.43 17.12
N ASN A 309 14.80 -7.95 18.38
CA ASN A 309 15.94 -8.19 19.27
C ASN A 309 15.74 -9.42 20.16
#